data_AF-A0A7S1J4L0-F1
#
_entry.id   AF-A0A7S1J4L0-F1
#
_cell.length_a   1.000
_cell.length_b   1.000
_cell.length_c   1.000
_cell.angle_alpha   90.00
_cell.angle_beta   90.00
_cell.angle_gamma   90.00
#
_symmetry.space_group_name_H-M   'P 1'
#
loop_
_entity.id
_entity.type
_entity.pdbx_description
1 polymer ?
#
loop_
_entity_poly.entity_id
_entity_poly.type
_entity_poly.pdbx_seq_one_letter_code
_entity_poly.pdbx_strand_id
1 'polypeptide(L)'
;MRSCVPHNMQAKIIWSIIFYSFCSGGMILFNKLAMHHTPYPCFVSVVQFTVCTLAIFAIRHLGLMEVDALTWIKIKPFIYYNTAFILSIYANMKALEGSNVDTVIVFRSCLPLAVSWLDWLFMGRQLPDTQSFASLLFILLGAVGYVYCDSAFRLEGWVTYSWCAVWLVLLCFLMVFGKEIVQSAPMTSTYGHVYYTNSLSIAPMMVLGVVTGETLTWSAITLTTSGLAFLILSSLVGVGLSYSGWLCRALLTATSYTLVGVMCK
;
A
#
# COMPACT_ATOMS: atom_id res chain seq x y z
N MET A 1 -18.23 13.06 -21.90
CA MET A 1 -17.24 13.33 -22.95
C MET A 1 -16.03 12.41 -22.74
N ARG A 2 -15.89 11.36 -23.56
CA ARG A 2 -14.71 10.48 -23.55
C ARG A 2 -13.60 11.21 -24.32
N SER A 3 -12.72 11.91 -23.60
CA SER A 3 -11.49 12.44 -24.20
C SER A 3 -10.69 11.27 -24.75
N CYS A 4 -10.42 11.25 -26.05
CA CYS A 4 -9.51 10.29 -26.69
C CYS A 4 -8.12 10.41 -26.03
N VAL A 5 -7.87 9.55 -25.05
CA VAL A 5 -6.54 9.37 -24.47
C VAL A 5 -5.64 8.89 -25.62
N PRO A 6 -4.52 9.57 -25.93
CA PRO A 6 -3.66 9.17 -27.03
C PRO A 6 -3.22 7.71 -26.86
N HIS A 7 -3.15 6.94 -27.96
CA HIS A 7 -2.90 5.49 -27.95
C HIS A 7 -1.67 5.12 -27.09
N ASN A 8 -0.62 5.94 -27.14
CA ASN A 8 0.60 5.76 -26.33
C ASN A 8 0.36 5.88 -24.81
N MET A 9 -0.58 6.72 -24.39
CA MET A 9 -0.94 6.89 -22.98
C MET A 9 -1.80 5.73 -22.49
N GLN A 10 -2.72 5.20 -23.31
CA GLN A 10 -3.48 3.99 -22.95
C GLN A 10 -2.57 2.78 -22.79
N ALA A 11 -1.64 2.56 -23.74
CA ALA A 11 -0.65 1.49 -23.64
C ALA A 11 0.20 1.62 -22.35
N LYS A 12 0.62 2.84 -22.00
CA LYS A 12 1.37 3.11 -20.77
C LYS A 12 0.56 2.79 -19.50
N ILE A 13 -0.73 3.12 -19.48
CA ILE A 13 -1.63 2.79 -18.36
C ILE A 13 -1.75 1.27 -18.21
N ILE A 14 -2.06 0.56 -19.30
CA ILE A 14 -2.22 -0.90 -19.29
C ILE A 14 -0.95 -1.58 -18.82
N TRP A 15 0.20 -1.18 -19.36
CA TRP A 15 1.50 -1.73 -18.96
C TRP A 15 1.78 -1.50 -17.48
N SER A 16 1.48 -0.29 -16.97
CA SER A 16 1.66 0.03 -15.55
C SER A 16 0.78 -0.83 -14.64
N ILE A 17 -0.48 -1.07 -15.03
CA ILE A 17 -1.41 -1.93 -14.28
C ILE A 17 -0.91 -3.38 -14.27
N ILE A 18 -0.49 -3.92 -15.42
CA ILE A 18 0.05 -5.28 -15.52
C ILE A 18 1.30 -5.43 -14.66
N PHE A 19 2.22 -4.47 -14.77
CA PHE A 19 3.46 -4.47 -13.99
C PHE A 19 3.20 -4.38 -12.49
N TYR A 20 2.30 -3.49 -12.06
CA TYR A 20 1.86 -3.39 -10.67
C TYR A 20 1.20 -4.69 -10.19
N SER A 21 0.35 -5.31 -11.00
CA SER A 21 -0.35 -6.56 -10.66
C SER A 21 0.64 -7.70 -10.46
N PHE A 22 1.62 -7.83 -11.35
CA PHE A 22 2.69 -8.81 -11.25
C PHE A 22 3.54 -8.60 -9.99
N CYS A 23 3.97 -7.37 -9.73
CA CYS A 23 4.73 -7.05 -8.52
C CYS A 23 3.92 -7.27 -7.24
N SER A 24 2.63 -6.90 -7.22
CA SER A 24 1.75 -7.05 -6.06
C SER A 24 1.53 -8.52 -5.72
N GLY A 25 1.20 -9.36 -6.73
CA GLY A 25 1.04 -10.80 -6.52
C GLY A 25 2.35 -11.47 -6.10
N GLY A 26 3.47 -11.11 -6.74
CA GLY A 26 4.80 -11.59 -6.35
C GLY A 26 5.17 -11.22 -4.92
N MET A 27 4.84 -10.01 -4.48
CA MET A 27 5.12 -9.55 -3.12
C MET A 27 4.41 -10.40 -2.07
N ILE A 28 3.13 -10.76 -2.30
CA ILE A 28 2.37 -11.60 -1.37
C ILE A 28 3.05 -12.97 -1.21
N LEU A 29 3.43 -13.59 -2.34
CA LEU A 29 4.09 -14.89 -2.34
C LEU A 29 5.46 -14.83 -1.65
N PHE A 30 6.34 -13.92 -2.06
CA PHE A 30 7.70 -13.86 -1.53
C PHE A 30 7.75 -13.34 -0.09
N ASN A 31 6.84 -12.44 0.32
CA ASN A 31 6.72 -12.06 1.72
C ASN A 31 6.31 -13.26 2.58
N LYS A 32 5.35 -14.07 2.11
CA LYS A 32 4.94 -15.27 2.85
C LYS A 32 6.08 -16.28 2.98
N LEU A 33 6.85 -16.50 1.92
CA LEU A 33 8.02 -17.38 1.94
C LEU A 33 9.17 -16.84 2.81
N ALA A 34 9.42 -15.53 2.76
CA ALA A 34 10.41 -14.88 3.62
C ALA A 34 10.00 -14.98 5.09
N MET A 35 8.74 -14.72 5.41
CA MET A 35 8.21 -14.80 6.78
C MET A 35 8.17 -16.23 7.33
N HIS A 36 8.03 -17.24 6.47
CA HIS A 36 8.14 -18.65 6.89
C HIS A 36 9.53 -18.98 7.45
N HIS A 37 10.59 -18.37 6.91
CA HIS A 37 11.96 -18.55 7.40
C HIS A 37 12.38 -17.50 8.43
N THR A 38 11.81 -16.30 8.36
CA THR A 38 12.16 -15.14 9.19
C THR A 38 10.87 -14.50 9.70
N PRO A 39 10.29 -14.97 10.82
CA PRO A 39 8.94 -14.59 11.27
C PRO A 39 8.90 -13.20 11.93
N TYR A 40 9.54 -12.21 11.30
CA TYR A 40 9.70 -10.84 11.79
C TYR A 40 9.27 -9.86 10.68
N PRO A 41 7.96 -9.58 10.53
CA PRO A 41 7.44 -8.77 9.44
C PRO A 41 7.95 -7.33 9.43
N CYS A 42 8.19 -6.72 10.61
CA CYS A 42 8.77 -5.38 10.69
C CYS A 42 10.22 -5.38 10.20
N PHE A 43 11.01 -6.40 10.58
CA PHE A 43 12.39 -6.57 10.10
C PHE A 43 12.44 -6.74 8.58
N VAL A 44 11.61 -7.63 8.02
CA VAL A 44 11.53 -7.82 6.56
C VAL A 44 11.19 -6.52 5.85
N SER A 45 10.23 -5.74 6.36
CA SER A 45 9.83 -4.46 5.78
C SER A 45 10.95 -3.41 5.85
N VAL A 46 11.70 -3.33 6.96
CA VAL A 46 12.87 -2.43 7.09
C VAL A 46 13.93 -2.76 6.03
N VAL A 47 14.24 -4.04 5.84
CA VAL A 47 15.20 -4.49 4.81
C VAL A 47 14.69 -4.12 3.42
N GLN A 48 13.41 -4.36 3.11
CA GLN A 48 12.82 -4.00 1.82
C GLN A 48 12.90 -2.49 1.54
N PHE A 49 12.53 -1.65 2.51
CA PHE A 49 12.63 -0.20 2.36
C PHE A 49 14.07 0.26 2.19
N THR A 50 15.00 -0.35 2.95
CA THR A 50 16.44 -0.04 2.84
C THR A 50 16.98 -0.41 1.46
N VAL A 51 16.68 -1.62 0.96
CA VAL A 51 17.07 -2.05 -0.39
C VAL A 51 16.45 -1.15 -1.45
N CYS A 52 15.20 -0.74 -1.30
CA CYS A 52 14.55 0.19 -2.23
C CYS A 52 15.23 1.57 -2.22
N THR A 53 15.52 2.13 -1.05
CA THR A 53 16.24 3.40 -0.91
C THR A 53 17.63 3.33 -1.53
N LEU A 54 18.38 2.25 -1.27
CA LEU A 54 19.73 2.04 -1.83
C LEU A 54 19.69 1.84 -3.35
N ALA A 55 18.72 1.10 -3.87
CA ALA A 55 18.57 0.90 -5.32
C ALA A 55 18.33 2.22 -6.05
N ILE A 56 17.43 3.08 -5.55
CA ILE A 56 17.17 4.38 -6.16
C ILE A 56 18.37 5.32 -5.99
N PHE A 57 19.05 5.27 -4.83
CA PHE A 57 20.27 6.05 -4.59
C PHE A 57 21.41 5.65 -5.54
N ALA A 58 21.59 4.35 -5.81
CA ALA A 58 22.57 3.86 -6.78
C ALA A 58 22.25 4.32 -8.20
N ILE A 59 20.98 4.24 -8.62
CA ILE A 59 20.52 4.73 -9.94
C ILE A 59 20.78 6.24 -10.09
N ARG A 60 20.55 7.02 -9.03
CA ARG A 60 20.88 8.45 -8.98
C ARG A 60 22.37 8.69 -9.17
N HIS A 61 23.23 7.97 -8.45
CA HIS A 61 24.68 8.13 -8.52
C HIS A 61 25.27 7.73 -9.87
N LEU A 62 24.66 6.76 -10.56
CA LEU A 62 25.02 6.37 -11.92
C LEU A 62 24.61 7.40 -12.98
N GLY A 63 23.96 8.50 -12.60
CA GLY A 63 23.52 9.56 -13.52
C GLY A 63 22.41 9.11 -14.47
N LEU A 64 21.83 7.93 -14.25
CA LEU A 64 20.80 7.36 -15.12
C LEU A 64 19.48 8.14 -15.00
N MET A 65 19.23 8.81 -13.87
CA MET A 65 17.96 9.49 -13.57
C MET A 65 18.14 10.67 -12.61
N GLU A 66 17.39 11.75 -12.84
CA GLU A 66 17.27 12.85 -11.89
C GLU A 66 16.38 12.44 -10.72
N VAL A 67 17.00 12.25 -9.55
CA VAL A 67 16.29 12.06 -8.28
C VAL A 67 16.41 13.35 -7.49
N ASP A 68 15.27 13.97 -7.21
CA ASP A 68 15.16 15.20 -6.42
C ASP A 68 15.94 15.11 -5.10
N ALA A 69 16.67 16.16 -4.76
CA ALA A 69 17.33 16.28 -3.46
C ALA A 69 16.31 16.34 -2.32
N LEU A 70 16.64 15.79 -1.14
CA LEU A 70 15.80 15.87 0.06
C LEU A 70 15.66 17.34 0.47
N THR A 71 14.49 17.93 0.22
CA THR A 71 14.18 19.30 0.66
C THR A 71 13.03 19.28 1.65
N TRP A 72 13.14 20.06 2.72
CA TRP A 72 12.18 20.02 3.83
C TRP A 72 10.73 20.33 3.40
N ILE A 73 10.58 21.18 2.39
CA ILE A 73 9.28 21.51 1.78
C ILE A 73 8.65 20.27 1.14
N LYS A 74 9.44 19.47 0.42
CA LYS A 74 8.99 18.24 -0.21
C LYS A 74 8.74 17.14 0.82
N ILE A 75 9.48 17.08 1.93
CA ILE A 75 9.39 16.01 2.95
C ILE A 75 8.07 16.02 3.73
N LYS A 76 7.55 17.20 4.11
CA LYS A 76 6.36 17.33 4.97
C LYS A 76 5.17 16.46 4.56
N PRO A 77 4.68 16.48 3.30
CA PRO A 77 3.56 15.63 2.90
C PRO A 77 3.87 14.13 3.01
N PHE A 78 5.11 13.72 2.74
CA PHE A 78 5.51 12.30 2.87
C PHE A 78 5.57 11.83 4.32
N ILE A 79 5.86 12.71 5.28
CA ILE A 79 5.79 12.35 6.70
C ILE A 79 4.37 11.91 7.06
N TYR A 80 3.35 12.73 6.76
CA TYR A 80 1.95 12.38 7.04
C TYR A 80 1.52 11.08 6.34
N TYR A 81 1.91 10.92 5.08
CA TYR A 81 1.63 9.72 4.32
C TYR A 81 2.27 8.47 4.95
N ASN A 82 3.55 8.56 5.32
CA ASN A 82 4.29 7.44 5.89
C ASN A 82 3.80 7.09 7.31
N THR A 83 3.45 8.09 8.11
CA THR A 83 2.84 7.85 9.43
C THR A 83 1.52 7.12 9.28
N ALA A 84 0.64 7.56 8.38
CA ALA A 84 -0.61 6.85 8.10
C ALA A 84 -0.38 5.45 7.55
N PHE A 85 0.66 5.26 6.72
CA PHE A 85 1.03 3.95 6.17
C PHE A 85 1.40 2.96 7.28
N ILE A 86 2.22 3.38 8.23
CA ILE A 86 2.68 2.51 9.31
C ILE A 86 1.59 2.28 10.35
N LEU A 87 0.80 3.30 10.67
CA LEU A 87 -0.41 3.13 11.47
C LEU A 87 -1.39 2.15 10.81
N SER A 88 -1.50 2.16 9.48
CA SER A 88 -2.35 1.21 8.77
C SER A 88 -1.84 -0.22 8.88
N ILE A 89 -0.52 -0.43 8.89
CA ILE A 89 0.09 -1.75 9.10
C ILE A 89 -0.22 -2.23 10.53
N TYR A 90 -0.01 -1.38 11.53
CA TYR A 90 -0.33 -1.70 12.92
C TYR A 90 -1.82 -2.00 13.13
N ALA A 91 -2.71 -1.15 12.60
CA ALA A 91 -4.14 -1.35 12.68
C ALA A 91 -4.58 -2.65 11.99
N ASN A 92 -3.92 -3.03 10.88
CA ASN A 92 -4.16 -4.31 10.21
C ASN A 92 -3.73 -5.50 11.08
N MET A 93 -2.57 -5.41 11.74
CA MET A 93 -2.10 -6.44 12.67
C MET A 93 -3.07 -6.61 13.84
N LYS A 94 -3.54 -5.50 14.43
CA LYS A 94 -4.54 -5.52 15.51
C LYS A 94 -5.91 -6.03 15.06
N ALA A 95 -6.32 -5.73 13.83
CA ALA A 95 -7.52 -6.29 13.25
C ALA A 95 -7.39 -7.83 13.11
N LEU A 96 -6.27 -8.31 12.58
CA LEU A 96 -6.02 -9.75 12.38
C LEU A 96 -5.77 -10.53 13.68
N GLU A 97 -5.34 -9.87 14.75
CA GLU A 97 -5.19 -10.50 16.07
C GLU A 97 -6.55 -10.93 16.66
N GLY A 98 -7.61 -10.19 16.32
CA GLY A 98 -8.97 -10.43 16.83
C GLY A 98 -10.02 -10.78 15.78
N SER A 99 -9.64 -11.01 14.52
CA SER A 99 -10.56 -11.39 13.43
C SER A 99 -9.93 -12.37 12.46
N ASN A 100 -10.79 -12.99 11.65
CA ASN A 100 -10.36 -13.78 10.52
C ASN A 100 -9.90 -12.89 9.37
N VAL A 101 -8.99 -13.44 8.56
CA VAL A 101 -8.50 -12.80 7.32
C VAL A 101 -9.67 -12.46 6.39
N ASP A 102 -10.70 -13.29 6.37
CA ASP A 102 -11.91 -13.12 5.55
C ASP A 102 -12.67 -11.83 5.92
N THR A 103 -12.82 -11.52 7.21
CA THR A 103 -13.44 -10.27 7.67
C THR A 103 -12.67 -9.06 7.14
N VAL A 104 -11.34 -9.09 7.24
CA VAL A 104 -10.47 -8.02 6.72
C VAL A 104 -10.59 -7.87 5.20
N ILE A 105 -10.70 -8.98 4.45
CA ILE A 105 -10.93 -8.97 3.00
C ILE A 105 -12.28 -8.32 2.66
N VAL A 106 -13.33 -8.63 3.42
CA VAL A 106 -14.67 -8.05 3.23
C VAL A 106 -14.66 -6.54 3.46
N PHE A 107 -14.06 -6.06 4.54
CA PHE A 107 -13.89 -4.62 4.78
C PHE A 107 -13.09 -3.95 3.67
N ARG A 108 -12.00 -4.59 3.23
CA ARG A 108 -11.17 -4.08 2.13
C ARG A 108 -11.93 -3.96 0.82
N SER A 109 -12.87 -4.86 0.57
CA SER A 109 -13.70 -4.82 -0.64
C SER A 109 -14.59 -3.57 -0.68
N CYS A 110 -14.91 -2.98 0.47
CA CYS A 110 -15.63 -1.70 0.58
C CYS A 110 -14.74 -0.46 0.31
N LEU A 111 -13.42 -0.62 0.26
CA LEU A 111 -12.47 0.49 0.11
C LEU A 111 -12.69 1.32 -1.17
N PRO A 112 -12.94 0.74 -2.37
CA PRO A 112 -13.22 1.52 -3.56
C PRO A 112 -14.44 2.42 -3.43
N LEU A 113 -15.48 1.98 -2.70
CA LEU A 113 -16.68 2.78 -2.46
C LEU A 113 -16.34 4.00 -1.61
N ALA A 114 -15.68 3.78 -0.47
CA ALA A 114 -15.28 4.86 0.42
C ALA A 114 -14.32 5.85 -0.26
N VAL A 115 -13.33 5.35 -0.99
CA VAL A 115 -12.39 6.19 -1.76
C VAL A 115 -13.10 6.96 -2.86
N SER A 116 -14.08 6.37 -3.57
CA SER A 116 -14.82 7.08 -4.62
C SER A 116 -15.58 8.29 -4.10
N TRP A 117 -16.14 8.18 -2.89
CA TRP A 117 -16.87 9.26 -2.24
C TRP A 117 -15.91 10.36 -1.77
N LEU A 118 -14.73 9.99 -1.26
CA LEU A 118 -13.69 10.94 -0.85
C LEU A 118 -13.00 11.62 -2.05
N ASP A 119 -12.79 10.90 -3.17
CA ASP A 119 -12.25 11.42 -4.43
C ASP A 119 -13.22 12.47 -5.01
N TRP A 120 -14.54 12.26 -4.88
CA TRP A 120 -15.54 13.30 -5.18
C TRP A 120 -15.43 14.52 -4.25
N LEU A 121 -15.41 14.29 -2.93
CA LEU A 121 -15.46 15.35 -1.93
C LEU A 121 -14.19 16.22 -1.90
N PHE A 122 -13.00 15.61 -1.95
CA PHE A 122 -11.72 16.29 -1.78
C PHE A 122 -11.03 16.67 -3.09
N MET A 123 -11.24 15.91 -4.18
CA MET A 123 -10.59 16.17 -5.48
C MET A 123 -11.54 16.81 -6.51
N GLY A 124 -12.79 17.10 -6.14
CA GLY A 124 -13.77 17.78 -6.99
C GLY A 124 -14.11 17.02 -8.28
N ARG A 125 -13.92 15.69 -8.28
CA ARG A 125 -14.22 14.84 -9.44
C ARG A 125 -15.72 14.61 -9.59
N GLN A 126 -16.14 14.11 -10.74
CA GLN A 126 -17.54 13.69 -10.95
C GLN A 126 -17.84 12.42 -10.15
N LEU A 127 -19.05 12.32 -9.60
CA LEU A 127 -19.52 11.09 -8.95
C LEU A 127 -19.42 9.89 -9.91
N PRO A 128 -19.18 8.68 -9.39
CA PRO A 128 -19.22 7.47 -10.21
C PRO A 128 -20.56 7.38 -10.95
N ASP A 129 -20.51 6.93 -12.21
CA ASP A 129 -21.71 6.67 -13.01
C ASP A 129 -22.66 5.73 -12.27
N THR A 130 -23.96 5.82 -12.53
CA THR A 130 -25.01 5.02 -11.89
C THR A 130 -24.69 3.51 -11.88
N GLN A 131 -24.08 3.00 -12.94
CA GLN A 131 -23.59 1.61 -13.03
C GLN A 131 -22.46 1.31 -12.03
N SER A 132 -21.52 2.24 -11.86
CA SER A 132 -20.42 2.12 -10.90
C SER A 132 -20.90 2.28 -9.46
N PHE A 133 -21.88 3.14 -9.20
CA PHE A 133 -22.50 3.24 -7.88
C PHE A 133 -23.25 1.96 -7.50
N ALA A 134 -24.00 1.37 -8.45
CA ALA A 134 -24.70 0.11 -8.25
C ALA A 134 -23.75 -1.06 -7.94
N SER A 135 -22.61 -1.17 -8.65
CA SER A 135 -21.63 -2.23 -8.38
C SER A 135 -20.98 -2.07 -7.00
N LEU A 136 -20.68 -0.84 -6.59
CA LEU A 136 -20.14 -0.56 -5.26
C LEU A 136 -21.16 -0.86 -4.14
N LEU A 137 -22.45 -0.58 -4.39
CA LEU A 137 -23.52 -0.90 -3.44
C LEU A 137 -23.74 -2.42 -3.32
N PHE A 138 -23.59 -3.16 -4.42
CA PHE A 138 -23.63 -4.63 -4.40
C PHE A 138 -22.49 -5.22 -3.55
N ILE A 139 -21.27 -4.67 -3.65
CA ILE A 139 -20.14 -5.06 -2.79
C ILE A 139 -20.45 -4.79 -1.31
N LEU A 140 -21.06 -3.63 -1.01
CA LEU A 140 -21.46 -3.29 0.36
C LEU A 140 -22.53 -4.26 0.90
N LEU A 141 -23.52 -4.62 0.09
CA LEU A 141 -24.54 -5.61 0.48
C LEU A 141 -23.93 -6.99 0.75
N GLY A 142 -22.99 -7.44 -0.09
CA GLY A 142 -22.23 -8.67 0.15
C GLY A 142 -21.43 -8.62 1.46
N ALA A 143 -20.82 -7.47 1.75
CA ALA A 143 -20.08 -7.27 2.99
C ALA A 143 -20.97 -7.30 4.23
N VAL A 144 -22.13 -6.63 4.20
CA VAL A 144 -23.11 -6.67 5.29
C VAL A 144 -23.67 -8.08 5.49
N GLY A 145 -23.97 -8.79 4.40
CA GLY A 145 -24.42 -10.18 4.46
C GLY A 145 -23.39 -11.11 5.10
N TYR A 146 -22.10 -10.93 4.77
CA TYR A 146 -21.01 -11.68 5.41
C TYR A 146 -20.95 -11.40 6.91
N VAL A 147 -20.94 -10.14 7.33
CA VAL A 147 -20.86 -9.76 8.76
C VAL A 147 -22.05 -10.31 9.56
N TYR A 148 -23.24 -10.36 8.96
CA TYR A 148 -24.42 -10.91 9.62
C TYR A 148 -24.32 -12.44 9.88
N CYS A 149 -23.62 -13.15 9.00
CA CYS A 149 -23.40 -14.60 9.10
C CYS A 149 -22.09 -14.97 9.79
N ASP A 150 -21.19 -14.01 10.05
CA ASP A 150 -19.88 -14.26 10.63
C ASP A 150 -19.98 -14.62 12.12
N SER A 151 -19.54 -15.83 12.46
CA SER A 151 -19.51 -16.32 13.84
C SER A 151 -18.42 -15.63 14.67
N ALA A 152 -17.38 -15.07 14.05
CA ALA A 152 -16.32 -14.32 14.74
C ALA A 152 -16.86 -12.99 15.33
N PHE A 153 -17.86 -12.36 14.69
CA PHE A 153 -18.56 -11.20 15.25
C PHE A 153 -19.20 -11.47 16.62
N ARG A 154 -19.62 -12.72 16.87
CA ARG A 154 -20.27 -13.10 18.13
C ARG A 154 -19.30 -13.42 19.27
N LEU A 155 -18.02 -13.71 18.96
CA LEU A 155 -17.05 -14.23 19.94
C LEU A 155 -16.03 -13.19 20.40
N GLU A 156 -15.59 -12.27 19.53
CA GLU A 156 -14.46 -11.36 19.83
C GLU A 156 -14.86 -9.87 20.01
N GLY A 157 -16.15 -9.55 19.82
CA GLY A 157 -16.76 -8.28 20.22
C GLY A 157 -16.47 -7.06 19.32
N TRP A 158 -16.89 -5.87 19.79
CA TRP A 158 -16.86 -4.61 19.05
C TRP A 158 -15.45 -4.04 18.82
N VAL A 159 -14.47 -4.45 19.64
CA VAL A 159 -13.10 -3.89 19.62
C VAL A 159 -12.37 -4.25 18.34
N THR A 160 -12.42 -5.51 17.92
CA THR A 160 -11.83 -5.97 16.66
C THR A 160 -12.39 -5.21 15.45
N TYR A 161 -13.72 -5.08 15.38
CA TYR A 161 -14.38 -4.40 14.28
C TYR A 161 -14.03 -2.90 14.22
N SER A 162 -13.79 -2.28 15.39
CA SER A 162 -13.27 -0.91 15.44
C SER A 162 -11.86 -0.80 14.82
N TRP A 163 -10.98 -1.80 15.02
CA TRP A 163 -9.68 -1.84 14.37
C TRP A 163 -9.78 -2.04 12.85
N CYS A 164 -10.71 -2.88 12.38
CA CYS A 164 -11.02 -2.99 10.94
C CYS A 164 -11.48 -1.64 10.35
N ALA A 165 -12.32 -0.89 11.08
CA ALA A 165 -12.78 0.43 10.66
C ALA A 165 -11.64 1.46 10.65
N VAL A 166 -10.81 1.51 11.70
CA VAL A 166 -9.62 2.39 11.76
C VAL A 166 -8.67 2.07 10.61
N TRP A 167 -8.41 0.79 10.35
CA TRP A 167 -7.60 0.35 9.22
C TRP A 167 -8.19 0.80 7.87
N LEU A 168 -9.50 0.65 7.68
CA LEU A 168 -10.19 1.07 6.46
C LEU A 168 -10.07 2.59 6.24
N VAL A 169 -10.26 3.39 7.30
CA VAL A 169 -10.13 4.86 7.23
C VAL A 169 -8.70 5.27 6.89
N LEU A 170 -7.69 4.64 7.52
CA LEU A 170 -6.28 4.89 7.21
C LEU A 170 -5.96 4.52 5.76
N LEU A 171 -6.48 3.40 5.25
CA LEU A 171 -6.35 3.03 3.84
C LEU A 171 -7.03 4.04 2.91
N CYS A 172 -8.23 4.52 3.24
CA CYS A 172 -8.91 5.55 2.46
C CYS A 172 -8.05 6.81 2.35
N PHE A 173 -7.52 7.27 3.50
CA PHE A 173 -6.60 8.39 3.55
C PHE A 173 -5.37 8.15 2.67
N LEU A 174 -4.73 6.99 2.77
CA LEU A 174 -3.55 6.65 1.95
C LEU A 174 -3.84 6.67 0.45
N MET A 175 -5.01 6.21 0.01
CA MET A 175 -5.36 6.19 -1.41
C MET A 175 -5.60 7.60 -1.95
N VAL A 176 -6.36 8.43 -1.22
CA VAL A 176 -6.69 9.81 -1.63
C VAL A 176 -5.47 10.72 -1.48
N PHE A 177 -4.84 10.73 -0.31
CA PHE A 177 -3.69 11.57 -0.03
C PHE A 177 -2.47 11.17 -0.85
N GLY A 178 -2.30 9.88 -1.15
CA GLY A 178 -1.28 9.41 -2.09
C GLY A 178 -1.44 10.01 -3.48
N LYS A 179 -2.68 10.20 -3.95
CA LYS A 179 -2.96 10.87 -5.22
C LYS A 179 -2.72 12.39 -5.13
N GLU A 180 -3.08 13.00 -4.01
CA GLU A 180 -2.83 14.42 -3.73
C GLU A 180 -1.33 14.73 -3.76
N ILE A 181 -0.49 13.88 -3.16
CA ILE A 181 0.98 14.02 -3.21
C ILE A 181 1.48 14.07 -4.65
N VAL A 182 0.97 13.18 -5.51
CA VAL A 182 1.42 13.13 -6.91
C VAL A 182 0.97 14.37 -7.69
N GLN A 183 -0.13 15.01 -7.31
CA GLN A 183 -0.64 16.21 -7.99
C GLN A 183 -0.01 17.51 -7.46
N SER A 184 0.28 17.57 -6.17
CA SER A 184 0.65 18.81 -5.47
C SER A 184 2.12 18.88 -5.09
N ALA A 185 2.85 17.75 -5.01
CA ALA A 185 4.28 17.78 -4.74
C ALA A 185 5.05 18.12 -6.03
N PRO A 186 5.94 19.13 -6.02
CA PRO A 186 6.78 19.48 -7.16
C PRO A 186 7.91 18.45 -7.30
N MET A 187 7.58 17.26 -7.81
CA MET A 187 8.52 16.17 -8.05
C MET A 187 8.82 16.07 -9.54
N THR A 188 10.11 16.00 -9.88
CA THR A 188 10.55 15.84 -11.28
C THR A 188 10.25 14.45 -11.83
N SER A 189 10.17 13.44 -10.96
CA SER A 189 9.97 12.05 -11.39
C SER A 189 9.30 11.17 -10.33
N THR A 190 8.71 10.06 -10.78
CA THR A 190 8.15 8.99 -9.93
C THR A 190 9.21 8.42 -8.98
N TYR A 191 10.48 8.40 -9.37
CA TYR A 191 11.59 7.94 -8.52
C TYR A 191 11.76 8.77 -7.25
N GLY A 192 11.44 10.07 -7.30
CA GLY A 192 11.44 10.93 -6.11
C GLY A 192 10.42 10.45 -5.09
N HIS A 193 9.21 10.10 -5.52
CA HIS A 193 8.17 9.55 -4.65
C HIS A 193 8.64 8.25 -3.98
N VAL A 194 9.19 7.32 -4.78
CA VAL A 194 9.73 6.05 -4.27
C VAL A 194 10.84 6.30 -3.24
N TYR A 195 11.81 7.16 -3.55
CA TYR A 195 12.92 7.43 -2.66
C TYR A 195 12.46 8.02 -1.32
N TYR A 196 11.61 9.05 -1.37
CA TYR A 196 11.10 9.71 -0.17
C TYR A 196 10.26 8.77 0.68
N THR A 197 9.37 7.98 0.07
CA THR A 197 8.45 7.12 0.83
C THR A 197 9.19 5.98 1.51
N ASN A 198 10.13 5.33 0.82
CA ASN A 198 10.88 4.22 1.40
C ASN A 198 11.87 4.71 2.45
N SER A 199 12.63 5.77 2.16
CA SER A 199 13.62 6.29 3.12
C SER A 199 12.97 6.77 4.42
N LEU A 200 11.87 7.53 4.32
CA LEU A 200 11.15 8.03 5.48
C LEU A 200 10.34 6.93 6.20
N SER A 201 10.14 5.75 5.59
CA SER A 201 9.42 4.64 6.24
C SER A 201 10.33 3.80 7.13
N ILE A 202 11.65 3.83 6.91
CA ILE A 202 12.62 3.01 7.65
C ILE A 202 12.55 3.28 9.16
N ALA A 203 12.74 4.54 9.57
CA ALA A 203 12.73 4.93 10.98
C ALA A 203 11.41 4.59 11.71
N PRO A 204 10.23 5.02 11.23
CA PRO A 204 8.98 4.68 11.89
C PRO A 204 8.64 3.18 11.82
N MET A 205 9.10 2.43 10.82
CA MET A 205 8.95 0.97 10.79
C MET A 205 9.83 0.29 11.85
N MET A 206 11.05 0.79 12.09
CA MET A 206 11.87 0.31 13.21
C MET A 206 11.20 0.59 14.56
N VAL A 207 10.60 1.78 14.73
CA VAL A 207 9.82 2.10 15.94
C VAL A 207 8.66 1.13 16.10
N LEU A 208 7.93 0.83 15.02
CA LEU A 208 6.86 -0.16 15.06
C LEU A 208 7.39 -1.54 15.50
N GLY A 209 8.56 -1.97 15.00
CA GLY A 209 9.21 -3.22 15.44
C GLY A 209 9.58 -3.24 16.93
N VAL A 210 9.92 -2.09 17.51
CA VAL A 210 10.13 -1.96 18.97
C VAL A 210 8.80 -2.09 19.71
N VAL A 211 7.75 -1.41 19.23
CA VAL A 211 6.41 -1.43 19.85
C VAL A 211 5.77 -2.83 19.78
N THR A 212 5.99 -3.58 18.70
CA THR A 212 5.51 -4.96 18.57
C THR A 212 6.39 -5.97 19.32
N GLY A 213 7.53 -5.53 19.86
CA GLY A 213 8.47 -6.39 20.60
C GLY A 213 9.37 -7.25 19.72
N GLU A 214 9.28 -7.15 18.38
CA GLU A 214 10.12 -7.93 17.45
C GLU A 214 11.62 -7.68 17.66
N THR A 215 12.00 -6.45 18.04
CA THR A 215 13.42 -6.08 18.23
C THR A 215 14.12 -6.85 19.34
N LEU A 216 13.38 -7.35 20.33
CA LEU A 216 13.94 -8.13 21.44
C LEU A 216 14.47 -9.49 20.95
N THR A 217 13.97 -9.97 19.83
CA THR A 217 14.31 -11.26 19.22
C THR A 217 15.27 -11.13 18.03
N TRP A 218 15.70 -9.91 17.68
CA TRP A 218 16.56 -9.69 16.52
C TRP A 218 17.96 -10.31 16.65
N SER A 219 18.49 -10.40 17.87
CA SER A 219 19.78 -11.05 18.14
C SER A 219 19.75 -12.56 17.89
N ALA A 220 18.56 -13.16 17.86
CA ALA A 220 18.34 -14.58 17.59
C ALA A 220 17.97 -14.87 16.12
N ILE A 221 18.01 -13.87 15.23
CA ILE A 221 17.72 -14.06 13.81
C ILE A 221 18.80 -14.95 13.20
N THR A 222 18.43 -16.17 12.85
CA THR A 222 19.25 -17.09 12.06
C THR A 222 18.78 -17.04 10.60
N LEU A 223 19.51 -16.29 9.77
CA LEU A 223 19.23 -16.24 8.34
C LEU A 223 19.74 -17.53 7.68
N THR A 224 18.83 -18.46 7.40
CA THR A 224 19.13 -19.60 6.53
C THR A 224 19.39 -19.10 5.11
N THR A 225 20.16 -19.86 4.32
CA THR A 225 20.45 -19.51 2.92
C THR A 225 19.18 -19.32 2.10
N SER A 226 18.16 -20.15 2.34
CA SER A 226 16.84 -20.01 1.71
C SER A 226 16.10 -18.76 2.19
N GLY A 227 16.13 -18.46 3.49
CA GLY A 227 15.54 -17.24 4.05
C GLY A 227 16.15 -15.98 3.46
N LEU A 228 17.49 -15.93 3.34
CA LEU A 228 18.20 -14.81 2.71
C LEU A 228 17.82 -14.67 1.22
N ALA A 229 17.76 -15.78 0.48
CA ALA A 229 17.37 -15.76 -0.94
C ALA A 229 15.94 -15.21 -1.13
N PHE A 230 14.98 -15.66 -0.33
CA PHE A 230 13.61 -15.15 -0.38
C PHE A 230 13.51 -13.70 0.09
N LEU A 231 14.31 -13.28 1.07
CA LEU A 231 14.37 -11.88 1.51
C LEU A 231 14.91 -10.96 0.41
N ILE A 232 15.95 -11.37 -0.30
CA ILE A 232 16.49 -10.62 -1.45
C ILE A 232 15.44 -10.53 -2.55
N LEU A 233 14.82 -11.66 -2.91
CA LEU A 233 13.80 -11.71 -3.97
C LEU A 233 12.58 -10.86 -3.64
N SER A 234 12.10 -10.95 -2.40
CA SER A 234 11.04 -10.13 -1.85
C SER A 234 11.40 -8.63 -1.89
N SER A 235 12.65 -8.28 -1.57
CA SER A 235 13.13 -6.90 -1.64
C SER A 235 13.19 -6.36 -3.07
N LEU A 236 13.66 -7.16 -4.04
CA LEU A 236 13.67 -6.79 -5.46
C LEU A 236 12.26 -6.57 -6.00
N VAL A 237 11.33 -7.46 -5.69
CA VAL A 237 9.92 -7.30 -6.05
C VAL A 237 9.31 -6.08 -5.32
N GLY A 238 9.73 -5.80 -4.09
CA GLY A 238 9.36 -4.60 -3.33
C GLY A 238 9.78 -3.30 -4.01
N VAL A 239 10.97 -3.24 -4.61
CA VAL A 239 11.38 -2.08 -5.42
C VAL A 239 10.43 -1.89 -6.62
N GLY A 240 10.12 -2.98 -7.33
CA GLY A 240 9.18 -2.96 -8.45
C GLY A 240 7.77 -2.54 -8.03
N LEU A 241 7.27 -3.05 -6.90
CA LEU A 241 5.97 -2.69 -6.34
C LEU A 241 5.91 -1.21 -5.95
N SER A 242 6.95 -0.70 -5.30
CA SER A 242 7.00 0.70 -4.89
C SER A 242 6.98 1.63 -6.11
N TYR A 243 7.82 1.34 -7.11
CA TYR A 243 7.85 2.14 -8.35
C TYR A 243 6.54 2.07 -9.13
N SER A 244 6.04 0.86 -9.37
CA SER A 244 4.78 0.65 -10.11
C SER A 244 3.57 1.25 -9.40
N GLY A 245 3.53 1.20 -8.06
CA GLY A 245 2.47 1.81 -7.27
C GLY A 245 2.39 3.33 -7.46
N TRP A 246 3.52 4.03 -7.36
CA TRP A 246 3.57 5.48 -7.60
C TRP A 246 3.31 5.83 -9.07
N LEU A 247 3.78 5.02 -10.01
CA LEU A 247 3.50 5.19 -11.44
C LEU A 247 1.99 5.05 -11.73
N CYS A 248 1.33 4.02 -11.18
CA CYS A 248 -0.11 3.84 -11.31
C CYS A 248 -0.88 5.01 -10.69
N ARG A 249 -0.45 5.54 -9.54
CA ARG A 249 -1.08 6.73 -8.93
C ARG A 249 -0.91 7.99 -9.77
N ALA A 250 0.18 8.13 -10.51
CA ALA A 250 0.33 9.22 -11.46
C ALA A 250 -0.66 9.11 -12.62
N LEU A 251 -0.88 7.90 -13.12
CA LEU A 251 -1.67 7.65 -14.32
C LEU A 251 -3.18 7.44 -14.07
N LEU A 252 -3.57 6.96 -12.89
CA LEU A 252 -4.95 6.59 -12.54
C LEU A 252 -5.56 7.56 -11.53
N THR A 253 -6.89 7.53 -11.39
CA THR A 253 -7.59 8.18 -10.27
C THR A 253 -7.33 7.40 -8.97
N ALA A 254 -7.56 8.03 -7.80
CA ALA A 254 -7.42 7.35 -6.52
C ALA A 254 -8.34 6.12 -6.45
N THR A 255 -9.56 6.25 -6.95
CA THR A 255 -10.55 5.17 -7.04
C THR A 255 -10.10 4.02 -7.94
N SER A 256 -9.63 4.32 -9.17
CA SER A 256 -9.18 3.27 -10.10
C SER A 256 -7.93 2.54 -9.60
N TYR A 257 -6.98 3.26 -9.00
CA TYR A 257 -5.83 2.65 -8.35
C TYR A 257 -6.24 1.72 -7.20
N THR A 258 -7.22 2.15 -6.40
CA THR A 258 -7.77 1.36 -5.31
C THR A 258 -8.41 0.06 -5.82
N LEU A 259 -9.20 0.12 -6.91
CA LEU A 259 -9.80 -1.06 -7.55
C LEU A 259 -8.73 -2.06 -8.00
N VAL A 260 -7.70 -1.60 -8.72
CA VAL A 260 -6.58 -2.46 -9.12
C VAL A 260 -5.93 -3.09 -7.89
N GLY A 261 -5.70 -2.32 -6.82
CA GLY A 261 -5.13 -2.83 -5.58
C GLY A 261 -6.00 -3.81 -4.78
N VAL A 262 -7.31 -3.86 -5.03
CA VAL A 262 -8.22 -4.88 -4.50
C VAL A 262 -8.21 -6.12 -5.39
N MET A 263 -8.17 -5.95 -6.72
CA MET A 263 -8.12 -7.07 -7.69
C MET A 263 -6.84 -7.91 -7.60
N CYS A 264 -5.72 -7.32 -7.15
CA CYS A 264 -4.43 -8.00 -7.06
C CYS A 264 -4.18 -8.73 -5.72
N LYS A 265 -5.18 -8.82 -4.83
CA LYS A 265 -5.11 -9.56 -3.57
C LYS A 265 -5.95 -10.80 -3.64
#